data_AF-A0A7W9JI21-F1
#
_entry.id   AF-A0A7W9JI21-F1
#
_cell.length_a   1.000
_cell.length_b   1.000
_cell.length_c   1.000
_cell.angle_alpha   90.00
_cell.angle_beta   90.00
_cell.angle_gamma   90.00
#
_symmetry.space_group_name_H-M   'P 1'
#
loop_
_entity.id
_entity.type
_entity.pdbx_description
1 polymer ?
#
loop_
_entity_poly.entity_id
_entity_poly.type
_entity_poly.pdbx_seq_one_letter_code
_entity_poly.pdbx_strand_id
1 'polypeptide(L)'
;MTQPRLAHQTPLGRMYARSLTGLPEVPSITTVIGMERTDLDGWIGWMAAQSVTQDPRLAESVGSAARLKQVARQSADAAARYRDAAAERGDRVHDYAEQVAQRALGRPHTLAETRAKLIEHGEGAYADRFDEWWDLYDVRPVAAEITVWNHTVGYAGTLDLVARIGGRLCLIDYKTKGTGRDGRVKALDPKVVMQLTAGLKAEESLVDPEAGTWEEWRHGQAEMLLGVALGETEVAVHQANPGVLPRHWHKFWALRQVWKHAQAADDAGPALRVIGPPPPSVPPAAAGGLQAVRAAAFGSAAPAPADPASPAGPAPTGPATKDPAPAAPASSSEPAPAASDGDDRVTA
;
A
#
# COMPACT_ATOMS: atom_id res chain seq x y z
N MET A 1 19.18 -6.86 -1.70
CA MET A 1 18.00 -7.69 -1.48
C MET A 1 17.86 -8.62 -2.66
N THR A 2 17.83 -9.92 -2.42
CA THR A 2 17.45 -10.88 -3.46
C THR A 2 15.99 -10.63 -3.83
N GLN A 3 15.68 -10.34 -5.09
CA GLN A 3 14.27 -10.22 -5.49
C GLN A 3 13.55 -11.54 -5.16
N PRO A 4 12.37 -11.49 -4.51
CA PRO A 4 11.61 -12.70 -4.25
C PRO A 4 11.36 -13.44 -5.57
N ARG A 5 11.73 -14.73 -5.61
CA ARG A 5 11.82 -15.52 -6.86
C ARG A 5 10.52 -15.54 -7.69
N LEU A 6 9.37 -15.37 -7.03
CA LEU A 6 8.04 -15.40 -7.65
C LEU A 6 7.43 -14.01 -7.89
N ALA A 7 8.15 -12.93 -7.58
CA ALA A 7 7.69 -11.57 -7.76
C ALA A 7 8.12 -11.02 -9.13
N HIS A 8 7.18 -10.39 -9.83
CA HIS A 8 7.38 -9.82 -11.15
C HIS A 8 6.91 -8.36 -11.16
N GLN A 9 7.71 -7.48 -11.75
CA GLN A 9 7.28 -6.11 -12.01
C GLN A 9 6.41 -6.10 -13.27
N THR A 10 5.17 -5.63 -13.16
CA THR A 10 4.23 -5.50 -14.28
C THR A 10 3.69 -4.07 -14.37
N PRO A 11 2.96 -3.71 -15.45
CA PRO A 11 2.25 -2.43 -15.50
C PRO A 11 1.24 -2.24 -14.36
N LEU A 12 0.78 -3.33 -13.73
CA LEU A 12 -0.19 -3.32 -12.63
C LEU A 12 0.48 -3.25 -11.24
N GLY A 13 1.79 -3.01 -11.22
CA GLY A 13 2.64 -3.03 -10.05
C GLY A 13 3.36 -4.37 -9.85
N ARG A 14 3.94 -4.58 -8.67
CA ARG A 14 4.58 -5.85 -8.32
C ARG A 14 3.51 -6.92 -8.13
N MET A 15 3.59 -8.01 -8.87
CA MET A 15 2.66 -9.16 -8.84
C MET A 15 3.40 -10.46 -8.56
N TYR A 16 2.68 -11.48 -8.11
CA TYR A 16 3.24 -12.80 -7.78
C TYR A 16 2.63 -13.91 -8.63
N ALA A 17 3.48 -14.86 -9.04
CA ALA A 17 3.09 -16.13 -9.66
C ALA A 17 3.08 -17.26 -8.61
N ARG A 18 2.42 -18.39 -8.93
CA ARG A 18 2.43 -19.60 -8.08
C ARG A 18 3.72 -20.42 -8.18
N SER A 19 4.47 -20.28 -9.29
CA SER A 19 5.73 -20.96 -9.57
C SER A 19 6.59 -20.11 -10.52
N LEU A 20 7.86 -20.47 -10.69
CA LEU A 20 8.80 -19.75 -11.58
C LEU A 20 8.39 -19.73 -13.05
N THR A 21 7.62 -20.72 -13.50
CA THR A 21 7.13 -20.83 -14.88
C THR A 21 5.70 -20.30 -15.04
N GLY A 22 5.04 -19.97 -13.92
CA GLY A 22 3.69 -19.43 -13.90
C GLY A 22 3.63 -17.97 -14.34
N LEU A 23 2.44 -17.54 -14.75
CA LEU A 23 2.17 -16.12 -14.99
C LEU A 23 1.89 -15.40 -13.66
N PRO A 24 2.16 -14.09 -13.54
CA PRO A 24 1.76 -13.33 -12.36
C PRO A 24 0.23 -13.26 -12.24
N GLU A 25 -0.31 -13.60 -11.08
CA GLU A 25 -1.76 -13.72 -10.85
C GLU A 25 -2.30 -12.67 -9.89
N VAL A 26 -1.58 -12.38 -8.80
CA VAL A 26 -2.08 -11.55 -7.70
C VAL A 26 -1.12 -10.40 -7.37
N PRO A 27 -1.63 -9.22 -6.94
CA PRO A 27 -0.79 -8.10 -6.55
C PRO A 27 -0.03 -8.40 -5.25
N SER A 28 1.13 -7.77 -5.11
CA SER A 28 1.87 -7.75 -3.85
C SER A 28 1.13 -6.97 -2.76
N ILE A 29 1.38 -7.27 -1.49
CA ILE A 29 0.88 -6.49 -0.35
C ILE A 29 1.21 -4.99 -0.53
N THR A 30 2.44 -4.66 -0.93
CA THR A 30 2.86 -3.27 -1.15
C THR A 30 2.16 -2.62 -2.34
N THR A 31 1.85 -3.37 -3.41
CA THR A 31 1.08 -2.88 -4.55
C THR A 31 -0.33 -2.49 -4.11
N VAL A 32 -0.97 -3.33 -3.31
CA VAL A 32 -2.31 -3.04 -2.74
C VAL A 32 -2.28 -1.80 -1.85
N ILE A 33 -1.30 -1.71 -0.94
CA ILE A 33 -1.12 -0.54 -0.08
C ILE A 33 -0.85 0.73 -0.90
N GLY A 34 -0.18 0.60 -2.04
CA GLY A 34 0.10 1.68 -2.98
C GLY A 34 -1.14 2.35 -3.59
N MET A 35 -2.31 1.71 -3.54
CA MET A 35 -3.58 2.33 -3.94
C MET A 35 -4.02 3.45 -2.99
N GLU A 36 -3.45 3.51 -1.78
CA GLU A 36 -3.72 4.60 -0.86
C GLU A 36 -3.11 5.91 -1.35
N ARG A 37 -3.96 6.90 -1.62
CA ARG A 37 -3.54 8.25 -2.00
C ARG A 37 -2.62 8.82 -0.91
N THR A 38 -1.42 9.20 -1.31
CA THR A 38 -0.46 9.91 -0.48
C THR A 38 -0.11 11.21 -1.19
N ASP A 39 -0.29 12.34 -0.52
CA ASP A 39 0.08 13.65 -1.05
C ASP A 39 1.48 14.02 -0.55
N LEU A 40 2.43 14.10 -1.48
CA LEU A 40 3.81 14.51 -1.23
C LEU A 40 4.18 15.76 -2.02
N ASP A 41 3.19 16.46 -2.60
CA ASP A 41 3.42 17.54 -3.56
C ASP A 41 4.21 18.68 -2.91
N GLY A 42 3.89 19.01 -1.66
CA GLY A 42 4.63 20.01 -0.88
C GLY A 42 6.09 19.63 -0.63
N TRP A 43 6.37 18.37 -0.33
CA TRP A 43 7.74 17.89 -0.13
C TRP A 43 8.53 17.84 -1.45
N ILE A 44 7.90 17.41 -2.54
CA ILE A 44 8.50 17.41 -3.89
C ILE A 44 8.90 18.83 -4.29
N GLY A 45 7.99 19.80 -4.12
CA GLY A 45 8.27 21.21 -4.40
C GLY A 45 9.41 21.76 -3.54
N TRP A 46 9.42 21.42 -2.24
CA TRP A 46 10.49 21.83 -1.34
C TRP A 46 11.85 21.24 -1.73
N MET A 47 11.92 19.95 -2.07
CA MET A 47 13.17 19.29 -2.51
C MET A 47 13.74 19.94 -3.78
N ALA A 48 12.89 20.27 -4.75
CA ALA A 48 13.30 20.97 -5.95
C ALA A 48 13.84 22.39 -5.63
N ALA A 49 13.12 23.14 -4.80
CA ALA A 49 13.56 24.47 -4.36
C ALA A 49 14.89 24.42 -3.59
N GLN A 50 15.03 23.46 -2.67
CA GLN A 50 16.25 23.26 -1.91
C GLN A 50 17.43 22.91 -2.83
N SER A 51 17.24 22.00 -3.79
CA SER A 51 18.25 21.65 -4.79
C SER A 51 18.72 22.86 -5.59
N VAL A 52 17.81 23.78 -5.96
CA VAL A 52 18.19 25.04 -6.61
C VAL A 52 19.06 25.89 -5.68
N THR A 53 18.68 26.07 -4.41
CA THR A 53 19.43 26.90 -3.45
C THR A 53 20.83 26.37 -3.14
N GLN A 54 21.06 25.07 -3.37
CA GLN A 54 22.33 24.40 -3.12
C GLN A 54 23.17 24.22 -4.40
N ASP A 55 22.65 24.60 -5.57
CA ASP A 55 23.37 24.45 -6.84
C ASP A 55 24.55 25.44 -6.90
N PRO A 56 25.81 24.97 -7.07
CA PRO A 56 26.98 25.84 -7.13
C PRO A 56 26.91 26.91 -8.21
N ARG A 57 26.16 26.67 -9.30
CA ARG A 57 26.02 27.59 -10.43
C ARG A 57 24.99 28.67 -10.18
N LEU A 58 24.25 28.62 -9.07
CA LEU A 58 23.17 29.57 -8.79
C LEU A 58 23.68 31.02 -8.79
N ALA A 59 24.79 31.29 -8.08
CA ALA A 59 25.36 32.62 -7.96
C ALA A 59 25.74 33.22 -9.34
N GLU A 60 26.35 32.42 -10.20
CA GLU A 60 26.78 32.81 -11.56
C GLU A 60 25.61 32.91 -12.57
N SER A 61 24.45 32.36 -12.19
CA SER A 61 23.23 32.36 -13.00
C SER A 61 22.37 33.61 -12.76
N VAL A 62 22.60 34.34 -11.67
CA VAL A 62 21.86 35.57 -11.33
C VAL A 62 21.98 36.60 -12.45
N GLY A 63 20.85 37.18 -12.84
CA GLY A 63 20.78 38.13 -13.97
C GLY A 63 20.57 37.48 -15.35
N SER A 64 20.64 36.15 -15.46
CA SER A 64 20.32 35.43 -16.69
C SER A 64 19.13 34.50 -16.52
N ALA A 65 17.97 34.90 -17.05
CA ALA A 65 16.75 34.09 -17.00
C ALA A 65 16.93 32.70 -17.65
N ALA A 66 17.76 32.59 -18.68
CA ALA A 66 18.06 31.31 -19.33
C ALA A 66 18.85 30.37 -18.41
N ARG A 67 19.89 30.86 -17.74
CA ARG A 67 20.71 30.06 -16.80
C ARG A 67 19.90 29.65 -15.57
N LEU A 68 19.08 30.56 -15.02
CA LEU A 68 18.19 30.23 -13.91
C LEU A 68 17.18 29.13 -14.26
N LYS A 69 16.59 29.17 -15.46
CA LYS A 69 15.70 28.10 -15.94
C LYS A 69 16.44 26.77 -16.09
N GLN A 70 17.72 26.77 -16.48
CA GLN A 70 18.52 25.54 -16.57
C GLN A 70 18.76 24.92 -15.19
N VAL A 71 19.16 25.71 -14.19
CA VAL A 71 19.33 25.26 -12.81
C VAL A 71 18.02 24.69 -12.25
N ALA A 72 16.90 25.39 -12.46
CA ALA A 72 15.59 24.93 -12.03
C ALA A 72 15.20 23.59 -12.67
N ARG A 73 15.42 23.42 -13.98
CA ARG A 73 15.11 22.17 -14.69
C ARG A 73 15.93 20.99 -14.18
N GLN A 74 17.21 21.18 -13.87
CA GLN A 74 18.09 20.12 -13.35
C GLN A 74 17.82 19.77 -11.88
N SER A 75 17.12 20.66 -11.17
CA SER A 75 16.68 20.45 -9.79
C SER A 75 15.28 19.84 -9.70
N ALA A 76 14.51 19.80 -10.80
CA ALA A 76 13.11 19.39 -10.79
C ALA A 76 12.90 17.93 -10.36
N ASP A 77 13.86 17.06 -10.61
CA ASP A 77 13.86 15.63 -10.27
C ASP A 77 14.59 15.32 -8.94
N ALA A 78 14.97 16.34 -8.16
CA ALA A 78 15.69 16.15 -6.89
C ALA A 78 14.96 15.22 -5.91
N ALA A 79 13.63 15.33 -5.82
CA ALA A 79 12.82 14.45 -4.99
C ALA A 79 12.86 12.99 -5.47
N ALA A 80 12.89 12.76 -6.79
CA ALA A 80 12.98 11.42 -7.36
C ALA A 80 14.34 10.80 -7.06
N ARG A 81 15.44 11.52 -7.34
CA ARG A 81 16.80 11.07 -7.01
C ARG A 81 16.96 10.72 -5.53
N TYR A 82 16.43 11.55 -4.63
CA TYR A 82 16.48 11.28 -3.19
C TYR A 82 15.72 10.01 -2.83
N ARG A 83 14.51 9.82 -3.38
CA ARG A 83 13.69 8.63 -3.15
C ARG A 83 14.40 7.38 -3.64
N ASP A 84 14.97 7.42 -4.84
CA ASP A 84 15.59 6.26 -5.48
C ASP A 84 16.88 5.87 -4.71
N ALA A 85 17.70 6.85 -4.33
CA ALA A 85 18.86 6.61 -3.45
C ALA A 85 18.45 6.05 -2.07
N ALA A 86 17.32 6.50 -1.52
CA ALA A 86 16.79 5.95 -0.27
C ALA A 86 16.26 4.51 -0.43
N ALA A 87 15.66 4.18 -1.57
CA ALA A 87 15.21 2.83 -1.89
C ALA A 87 16.40 1.88 -2.03
N GLU A 88 17.44 2.27 -2.79
CA GLU A 88 18.66 1.47 -2.94
C GLU A 88 19.38 1.20 -1.60
N ARG A 89 19.41 2.20 -0.71
CA ARG A 89 19.91 2.02 0.67
C ARG A 89 19.05 1.01 1.43
N GLY A 90 17.73 1.15 1.35
CA GLY A 90 16.77 0.20 1.90
C GLY A 90 17.09 -1.23 1.46
N ASP A 91 17.27 -1.44 0.17
CA ASP A 91 17.56 -2.75 -0.42
C ASP A 91 18.88 -3.35 0.08
N ARG A 92 19.92 -2.52 0.30
CA ARG A 92 21.22 -2.98 0.86
C ARG A 92 21.11 -3.34 2.34
N VAL A 93 20.43 -2.52 3.14
CA VAL A 93 20.27 -2.78 4.58
C VAL A 93 19.38 -3.99 4.84
N HIS A 94 18.29 -4.16 4.08
CA HIS A 94 17.46 -5.37 4.15
C HIS A 94 18.24 -6.61 3.71
N ASP A 95 19.07 -6.51 2.67
CA ASP A 95 19.96 -7.62 2.26
C ASP A 95 20.83 -8.10 3.42
N TYR A 96 21.47 -7.15 4.11
CA TYR A 96 22.31 -7.46 5.27
C TYR A 96 21.51 -8.15 6.38
N ALA A 97 20.34 -7.59 6.74
CA ALA A 97 19.46 -8.16 7.76
C ALA A 97 18.98 -9.58 7.40
N GLU A 98 18.65 -9.83 6.12
CA GLU A 98 18.36 -11.16 5.59
C GLU A 98 19.56 -12.10 5.82
N GLN A 99 20.78 -11.69 5.43
CA GLN A 99 21.97 -12.54 5.55
C GLN A 99 22.32 -12.86 7.02
N VAL A 100 22.05 -11.95 7.97
CA VAL A 100 22.16 -12.25 9.41
C VAL A 100 21.18 -13.36 9.80
N ALA A 101 19.92 -13.25 9.38
CA ALA A 101 18.91 -14.26 9.67
C ALA A 101 19.21 -15.61 9.01
N GLN A 102 19.66 -15.64 7.75
CA GLN A 102 20.07 -16.87 7.06
C GLN A 102 21.22 -17.57 7.79
N ARG A 103 22.24 -16.80 8.23
CA ARG A 103 23.34 -17.32 9.03
C ARG A 103 22.85 -17.95 10.34
N ALA A 104 21.98 -17.27 11.07
CA ALA A 104 21.42 -17.78 12.32
C ALA A 104 20.53 -19.02 12.12
N LEU A 105 19.89 -19.16 10.94
CA LEU A 105 19.17 -20.37 10.53
C LEU A 105 20.08 -21.51 10.03
N GLY A 106 21.40 -21.30 9.97
CA GLY A 106 22.36 -22.28 9.44
C GLY A 106 22.24 -22.49 7.92
N ARG A 107 21.69 -21.53 7.20
CA ARG A 107 21.50 -21.56 5.74
C ARG A 107 22.68 -20.87 5.03
N PRO A 108 22.90 -21.15 3.73
CA PRO A 108 23.87 -20.41 2.93
C PRO A 108 23.62 -18.90 3.02
N HIS A 109 24.70 -18.14 3.21
CA HIS A 109 24.62 -16.69 3.41
C HIS A 109 25.87 -15.97 2.88
N THR A 110 25.73 -14.68 2.60
CA THR A 110 26.80 -13.78 2.11
C THR A 110 27.03 -12.59 3.06
N LEU A 111 26.86 -12.80 4.36
CA LEU A 111 26.96 -11.77 5.41
C LEU A 111 28.21 -10.86 5.30
N ALA A 112 29.40 -11.43 5.07
CA ALA A 112 30.62 -10.63 4.97
C ALA A 112 30.62 -9.69 3.75
N GLU A 113 30.09 -10.16 2.62
CA GLU A 113 30.01 -9.40 1.37
C GLU A 113 28.98 -8.27 1.49
N THR A 114 27.81 -8.56 2.07
CA THR A 114 26.76 -7.55 2.28
C THR A 114 27.20 -6.48 3.29
N ARG A 115 27.96 -6.84 4.35
CA ARG A 115 28.56 -5.86 5.27
C ARG A 115 29.59 -4.98 4.57
N ALA A 116 30.46 -5.56 3.76
CA ALA A 116 31.46 -4.80 3.00
C ALA A 116 30.78 -3.80 2.04
N LYS A 117 29.70 -4.22 1.37
CA LYS A 117 28.90 -3.37 0.50
C LYS A 117 28.28 -2.19 1.25
N LEU A 118 27.73 -2.40 2.44
CA LEU A 118 27.23 -1.29 3.26
C LEU A 118 28.34 -0.30 3.59
N ILE A 119 29.54 -0.77 3.97
CA ILE A 119 30.68 0.10 4.28
C ILE A 119 31.10 0.91 3.03
N GLU A 120 31.18 0.28 1.86
CA GLU A 120 31.52 0.95 0.60
C GLU A 120 30.55 2.10 0.27
N HIS A 121 29.27 1.92 0.58
CA HIS A 121 28.23 2.95 0.39
C HIS A 121 28.10 3.94 1.54
N GLY A 122 28.95 3.86 2.58
CA GLY A 122 28.86 4.73 3.77
C GLY A 122 27.71 4.41 4.71
N GLU A 123 27.17 3.19 4.64
CA GLU A 123 25.98 2.71 5.35
C GLU A 123 26.31 1.70 6.45
N GLY A 124 27.59 1.52 6.79
CA GLY A 124 28.06 0.54 7.79
C GLY A 124 27.42 0.72 9.18
N ALA A 125 27.05 1.95 9.56
CA ALA A 125 26.39 2.22 10.83
C ALA A 125 25.01 1.53 10.96
N TYR A 126 24.29 1.31 9.86
CA TYR A 126 23.05 0.53 9.89
C TYR A 126 23.30 -0.92 10.30
N ALA A 127 24.39 -1.53 9.81
CA ALA A 127 24.77 -2.88 10.20
C ALA A 127 25.14 -2.96 11.68
N ASP A 128 25.95 -2.01 12.17
CA ASP A 128 26.39 -2.00 13.57
C ASP A 128 25.20 -1.85 14.54
N ARG A 129 24.23 -0.98 14.21
CA ARG A 129 23.01 -0.81 15.02
C ARG A 129 22.06 -2.00 14.90
N PHE A 130 21.99 -2.64 13.73
CA PHE A 130 21.21 -3.86 13.52
C PHE A 130 21.77 -5.02 14.36
N ASP A 131 23.08 -5.24 14.33
CA ASP A 131 23.76 -6.30 15.10
C ASP A 131 23.53 -6.10 16.60
N GLU A 132 23.69 -4.87 17.09
CA GLU A 132 23.42 -4.51 18.49
C GLU A 132 21.98 -4.83 18.90
N TRP A 133 21.00 -4.47 18.07
CA TRP A 133 19.60 -4.80 18.33
C TRP A 133 19.34 -6.31 18.31
N TRP A 134 19.88 -7.01 17.30
CA TRP A 134 19.72 -8.44 17.11
C TRP A 134 20.18 -9.22 18.35
N ASP A 135 21.36 -8.86 18.87
CA ASP A 135 21.94 -9.46 20.06
C ASP A 135 21.18 -9.07 21.33
N LEU A 136 20.87 -7.78 21.51
CA LEU A 136 20.16 -7.28 22.70
C LEU A 136 18.77 -7.91 22.88
N TYR A 137 18.07 -8.14 21.77
CA TYR A 137 16.72 -8.72 21.78
C TYR A 137 16.72 -10.25 21.74
N ASP A 138 17.89 -10.90 21.65
CA ASP A 138 18.03 -12.36 21.46
C ASP A 138 17.11 -12.83 20.33
N VAL A 139 17.26 -12.25 19.14
CA VAL A 139 16.40 -12.56 18.00
C VAL A 139 16.69 -13.97 17.50
N ARG A 140 15.70 -14.87 17.61
CA ARG A 140 15.80 -16.26 17.15
C ARG A 140 14.95 -16.47 15.91
N PRO A 141 15.54 -16.46 14.70
CA PRO A 141 14.78 -16.55 13.47
C PRO A 141 14.12 -17.92 13.33
N VAL A 142 12.92 -17.92 12.74
CA VAL A 142 12.14 -19.10 12.34
C VAL A 142 12.12 -19.20 10.81
N ALA A 143 11.90 -18.07 10.14
CA ALA A 143 11.95 -17.95 8.69
C ALA A 143 12.34 -16.52 8.30
N ALA A 144 13.14 -16.35 7.26
CA ALA A 144 13.54 -15.06 6.70
C ALA A 144 13.13 -14.97 5.23
N GLU A 145 12.72 -13.78 4.77
CA GLU A 145 12.27 -13.52 3.40
C GLU A 145 11.23 -14.55 2.91
N ILE A 146 10.25 -14.87 3.76
CA ILE A 146 9.25 -15.89 3.47
C ILE A 146 8.15 -15.33 2.57
N THR A 147 7.95 -15.97 1.42
CA THR A 147 6.86 -15.62 0.51
C THR A 147 5.55 -16.25 1.00
N VAL A 148 4.51 -15.43 1.12
CA VAL A 148 3.20 -15.80 1.63
C VAL A 148 2.09 -15.47 0.63
N TRP A 149 1.01 -16.23 0.67
CA TRP A 149 -0.14 -16.10 -0.23
C TRP A 149 -1.46 -16.11 0.55
N ASN A 150 -2.42 -15.30 0.10
CA ASN A 150 -3.81 -15.38 0.53
C ASN A 150 -4.68 -15.53 -0.73
N HIS A 151 -5.27 -16.70 -0.92
CA HIS A 151 -6.08 -17.02 -2.09
C HIS A 151 -7.50 -16.47 -1.96
N THR A 152 -8.03 -16.34 -0.75
CA THR A 152 -9.39 -15.83 -0.50
C THR A 152 -9.56 -14.37 -0.95
N VAL A 153 -8.62 -13.51 -0.61
CA VAL A 153 -8.59 -12.08 -0.96
C VAL A 153 -7.78 -11.83 -2.23
N GLY A 154 -6.90 -12.76 -2.60
CA GLY A 154 -6.12 -12.75 -3.83
C GLY A 154 -4.97 -11.74 -3.78
N TYR A 155 -4.01 -11.95 -2.87
CA TYR A 155 -2.75 -11.21 -2.81
C TYR A 155 -1.62 -12.12 -2.35
N ALA A 156 -0.38 -11.66 -2.54
CA ALA A 156 0.81 -12.32 -2.00
C ALA A 156 1.83 -11.29 -1.53
N GLY A 157 2.87 -11.71 -0.84
CA GLY A 157 3.96 -10.84 -0.45
C GLY A 157 5.12 -11.61 0.15
N THR A 158 6.20 -10.90 0.44
CA THR A 158 7.35 -11.45 1.16
C THR A 158 7.45 -10.74 2.50
N LEU A 159 7.57 -11.53 3.57
CA LEU A 159 7.74 -11.04 4.93
C LEU A 159 9.22 -11.11 5.29
N ASP A 160 9.76 -10.01 5.81
CA ASP A 160 11.19 -9.87 6.09
C ASP A 160 11.67 -10.94 7.09
N LEU A 161 10.96 -11.08 8.22
CA LEU A 161 11.35 -12.03 9.26
C LEU A 161 10.16 -12.55 10.09
N VAL A 162 10.19 -13.85 10.35
CA VAL A 162 9.46 -14.51 11.44
C VAL A 162 10.49 -14.94 12.47
N ALA A 163 10.33 -14.54 13.74
CA ALA A 163 11.28 -14.86 14.79
C ALA A 163 10.62 -15.02 16.15
N ARG A 164 11.34 -15.64 17.09
CA ARG A 164 11.01 -15.61 18.51
C ARG A 164 11.87 -14.56 19.21
N ILE A 165 11.22 -13.66 19.94
CA ILE A 165 11.84 -12.63 20.77
C ILE A 165 11.17 -12.70 22.14
N GLY A 166 11.96 -12.88 23.20
CA GLY A 166 11.42 -13.08 24.56
C GLY A 166 10.41 -14.24 24.67
N GLY A 167 10.63 -15.31 23.89
CA GLY A 167 9.75 -16.49 23.83
C GLY A 167 8.52 -16.35 22.93
N ARG A 168 8.16 -15.14 22.50
CA ARG A 168 6.94 -14.86 21.72
C ARG A 168 7.20 -14.92 20.22
N LEU A 169 6.29 -15.52 19.46
CA LEU A 169 6.36 -15.54 18.01
C LEU A 169 6.00 -14.17 17.43
N CYS A 170 6.89 -13.61 16.61
CA CYS A 170 6.78 -12.29 16.03
C CYS A 170 6.80 -12.34 14.50
N LEU A 171 5.93 -11.56 13.85
CA LEU A 171 6.14 -11.14 12.46
C LEU A 171 6.80 -9.76 12.47
N ILE A 172 7.88 -9.63 11.71
CA ILE A 172 8.74 -8.46 11.73
C ILE A 172 8.83 -7.90 10.31
N ASP A 173 8.74 -6.58 10.22
CA ASP A 173 8.97 -5.82 9.00
C ASP A 173 9.99 -4.73 9.30
N TYR A 174 11.10 -4.75 8.58
CA TYR A 174 12.14 -3.77 8.65
C TYR A 174 11.77 -2.55 7.83
N LYS A 175 12.17 -1.38 8.32
CA LYS A 175 12.08 -0.12 7.57
C LYS A 175 13.32 0.70 7.82
N THR A 176 14.07 1.00 6.77
CA THR A 176 15.17 1.95 6.86
C THR A 176 14.63 3.36 7.08
N LYS A 177 15.21 4.06 8.05
CA LYS A 177 14.79 5.40 8.48
C LYS A 177 16.01 6.25 8.74
N GLY A 178 15.97 7.48 8.26
CA GLY A 178 16.98 8.46 8.64
C GLY A 178 16.79 8.93 10.08
N THR A 179 17.80 9.62 10.60
CA THR A 179 17.78 10.22 11.94
C THR A 179 17.05 11.58 11.94
N GLY A 180 16.33 11.84 13.01
CA GLY A 180 15.68 13.11 13.34
C GLY A 180 16.65 14.15 13.90
N ARG A 181 16.15 15.35 14.16
CA ARG A 181 16.97 16.44 14.74
C ARG A 181 17.33 16.21 16.21
N ASP A 182 16.57 15.36 16.88
CA ASP A 182 16.77 14.91 18.25
C ASP A 182 17.78 13.75 18.36
N GLY A 183 18.40 13.34 17.25
CA GLY A 183 19.35 12.24 17.21
C GLY A 183 18.71 10.86 17.19
N ARG A 184 17.37 10.78 17.20
CA ARG A 184 16.61 9.52 17.20
C ARG A 184 16.20 9.08 15.81
N VAL A 185 15.96 7.79 15.62
CA VAL A 185 15.45 7.28 14.35
C VAL A 185 14.04 7.81 14.09
N LYS A 186 13.75 8.21 12.85
CA LYS A 186 12.42 8.73 12.49
C LYS A 186 11.35 7.64 12.68
N ALA A 187 10.18 8.08 13.13
CA ALA A 187 9.03 7.21 13.35
C ALA A 187 8.61 6.41 12.10
N LEU A 188 8.06 5.22 12.35
CA LEU A 188 7.46 4.39 11.32
C LEU A 188 6.13 4.96 10.83
N ASP A 189 5.83 4.69 9.56
CA ASP A 189 4.52 5.01 8.99
C ASP A 189 3.51 3.94 9.43
N PRO A 190 2.28 4.29 9.87
CA PRO A 190 1.23 3.34 10.23
C PRO A 190 0.90 2.28 9.16
N LYS A 191 1.26 2.50 7.88
CA LYS A 191 1.18 1.50 6.81
C LYS A 191 1.95 0.21 7.13
N VAL A 192 2.99 0.26 7.97
CA VAL A 192 3.70 -0.95 8.44
C VAL A 192 2.75 -1.91 9.15
N VAL A 193 1.81 -1.39 9.94
CA VAL A 193 0.79 -2.20 10.63
C VAL A 193 -0.10 -2.91 9.62
N MET A 194 -0.47 -2.21 8.54
CA MET A 194 -1.28 -2.79 7.47
C MET A 194 -0.53 -3.91 6.73
N GLN A 195 0.76 -3.72 6.43
CA GLN A 195 1.61 -4.73 5.79
C GLN A 195 1.74 -5.98 6.68
N LEU A 196 2.06 -5.81 7.95
CA LEU A 196 2.16 -6.91 8.92
C LEU A 196 0.82 -7.62 9.14
N THR A 197 -0.28 -6.88 9.17
CA THR A 197 -1.63 -7.46 9.28
C THR A 197 -1.97 -8.32 8.05
N ALA A 198 -1.61 -7.87 6.85
CA ALA A 198 -1.79 -8.67 5.64
C ALA A 198 -0.89 -9.93 5.64
N GLY A 199 0.34 -9.83 6.16
CA GLY A 199 1.19 -11.01 6.39
C GLY A 199 0.59 -12.00 7.38
N LEU A 200 0.05 -11.51 8.51
CA LEU A 200 -0.64 -12.34 9.50
C LEU A 200 -1.85 -13.07 8.92
N LYS A 201 -2.55 -12.45 7.96
CA LYS A 201 -3.73 -12.99 7.29
C LYS A 201 -3.42 -13.85 6.07
N ALA A 202 -2.16 -14.15 5.79
CA ALA A 202 -1.82 -15.15 4.78
C ALA A 202 -2.42 -16.52 5.12
N GLU A 203 -2.58 -17.35 4.09
CA GLU A 203 -3.17 -18.69 4.16
C GLU A 203 -2.15 -19.77 3.82
N GLU A 204 -1.15 -19.43 2.99
CA GLU A 204 -0.08 -20.33 2.60
C GLU A 204 1.28 -19.62 2.66
N SER A 205 2.34 -20.41 2.83
CA SER A 205 3.73 -20.00 2.62
C SER A 205 4.42 -20.90 1.60
N LEU A 206 5.33 -20.30 0.85
CA LEU A 206 6.09 -20.98 -0.19
C LEU A 206 7.09 -21.97 0.42
N VAL A 207 7.11 -23.19 -0.10
CA VAL A 207 8.10 -24.23 0.24
C VAL A 207 9.15 -24.35 -0.86
N ASP A 208 8.70 -24.46 -2.12
CA ASP A 208 9.57 -24.62 -3.28
C ASP A 208 9.05 -23.82 -4.48
N PRO A 209 9.76 -22.75 -4.92
CA PRO A 209 9.37 -21.95 -6.07
C PRO A 209 9.47 -22.69 -7.42
N GLU A 210 10.37 -23.68 -7.55
CA GLU A 210 10.56 -24.44 -8.79
C GLU A 210 9.43 -25.43 -8.99
N ALA A 211 9.11 -26.21 -7.96
CA ALA A 211 7.98 -27.13 -7.98
C ALA A 211 6.62 -26.41 -7.88
N GLY A 212 6.59 -25.14 -7.45
CA GLY A 212 5.36 -24.41 -7.17
C GLY A 212 4.61 -24.95 -5.95
N THR A 213 5.35 -25.44 -4.96
CA THR A 213 4.80 -26.10 -3.77
C THR A 213 4.64 -25.11 -2.63
N TRP A 214 3.46 -25.13 -2.01
CA TRP A 214 3.05 -24.28 -0.91
C TRP A 214 2.58 -25.15 0.26
N GLU A 215 2.71 -24.63 1.49
CA GLU A 215 2.12 -25.24 2.67
C GLU A 215 1.23 -24.25 3.41
N GLU A 216 0.38 -24.75 4.30
CA GLU A 216 -0.46 -23.93 5.16
C GLU A 216 0.37 -22.94 5.99
N TRP A 217 -0.09 -21.69 6.08
CA TRP A 217 0.60 -20.65 6.83
C TRP A 217 0.56 -20.90 8.34
N ARG A 218 1.65 -21.43 8.88
CA ARG A 218 1.76 -21.84 10.29
C ARG A 218 1.92 -20.68 11.28
N HIS A 219 2.04 -19.44 10.80
CA HIS A 219 2.34 -18.28 11.63
C HIS A 219 1.22 -17.22 11.63
N GLY A 220 0.01 -17.60 11.20
CA GLY A 220 -1.18 -16.74 11.24
C GLY A 220 -1.67 -16.38 12.64
N GLN A 221 -1.04 -16.93 13.68
CA GLN A 221 -1.30 -16.66 15.10
C GLN A 221 -0.10 -16.02 15.82
N ALA A 222 0.82 -15.38 15.09
CA ALA A 222 1.92 -14.66 15.71
C ALA A 222 1.41 -13.68 16.79
N GLU A 223 2.06 -13.70 17.95
CA GLU A 223 1.62 -12.99 19.15
C GLU A 223 1.92 -11.50 19.07
N MET A 224 2.97 -11.12 18.31
CA MET A 224 3.38 -9.74 18.13
C MET A 224 3.66 -9.44 16.66
N LEU A 225 3.22 -8.26 16.22
CA LEU A 225 3.58 -7.68 14.92
C LEU A 225 4.49 -6.50 15.21
N LEU A 226 5.73 -6.56 14.74
CA LEU A 226 6.77 -5.58 15.05
C LEU A 226 7.23 -4.87 13.78
N GLY A 227 7.07 -3.54 13.76
CA GLY A 227 7.81 -2.71 12.82
C GLY A 227 9.16 -2.35 13.45
N VAL A 228 10.25 -2.55 12.72
CA VAL A 228 11.61 -2.28 13.21
C VAL A 228 12.24 -1.19 12.34
N ALA A 229 12.40 -0.01 12.92
CA ALA A 229 13.03 1.14 12.27
C ALA A 229 14.55 1.02 12.37
N LEU A 230 15.21 0.78 11.24
CA LEU A 230 16.66 0.68 11.14
C LEU A 230 17.24 2.05 10.81
N GLY A 231 18.00 2.63 11.73
CA GLY A 231 18.69 3.91 11.57
C GLY A 231 20.20 3.79 11.86
N GLU A 232 20.94 4.85 11.50
CA GLU A 232 22.39 4.91 11.73
C GLU A 232 22.76 5.13 13.21
N THR A 233 21.84 5.75 13.96
CA THR A 233 22.06 6.09 15.38
C THR A 233 21.44 5.09 16.34
N GLU A 234 20.35 4.43 15.95
CA GLU A 234 19.66 3.42 16.77
C GLU A 234 18.74 2.54 15.91
N VAL A 235 18.30 1.44 16.50
CA VAL A 235 17.13 0.67 16.03
C VAL A 235 15.97 0.91 16.99
N ALA A 236 14.83 1.34 16.47
CA ALA A 236 13.60 1.48 17.25
C ALA A 236 12.58 0.41 16.87
N VAL A 237 12.11 -0.33 17.88
CA VAL A 237 11.10 -1.39 17.71
C VAL A 237 9.73 -0.86 18.12
N HIS A 238 8.75 -1.03 17.23
CA HIS A 238 7.37 -0.62 17.47
C HIS A 238 6.44 -1.83 17.34
N GLN A 239 5.72 -2.15 18.40
CA GLN A 239 4.65 -3.14 18.33
C GLN A 239 3.39 -2.51 17.73
N ALA A 240 2.77 -3.20 16.77
CA ALA A 240 1.45 -2.84 16.30
C ALA A 240 0.42 -3.04 17.42
N ASN A 241 -0.42 -2.03 17.67
CA ASN A 241 -1.50 -2.14 18.65
C ASN A 241 -2.53 -3.21 18.20
N PRO A 242 -2.75 -4.30 18.96
CA PRO A 242 -3.72 -5.33 18.61
C PRO A 242 -5.15 -4.80 18.35
N GLY A 243 -5.55 -3.75 19.08
CA GLY A 243 -6.87 -3.14 18.98
C GLY A 243 -7.15 -2.43 17.64
N VAL A 244 -6.13 -2.18 16.81
CA VAL A 244 -6.31 -1.56 15.48
C VAL A 244 -6.19 -2.53 14.33
N LEU A 245 -5.70 -3.76 14.55
CA LEU A 245 -5.47 -4.73 13.46
C LEU A 245 -6.72 -5.02 12.63
N PRO A 246 -7.92 -5.21 13.19
CA PRO A 246 -9.13 -5.43 12.38
C PRO A 246 -9.44 -4.26 11.44
N ARG A 247 -9.17 -3.01 11.87
CA ARG A 247 -9.39 -1.82 11.04
C ARG A 247 -8.35 -1.72 9.93
N HIS A 248 -7.09 -2.03 10.21
CA HIS A 248 -6.04 -2.09 9.19
C HIS A 248 -6.28 -3.22 8.17
N TRP A 249 -6.79 -4.37 8.61
CA TRP A 249 -7.22 -5.43 7.71
C TRP A 249 -8.36 -5.00 6.79
N HIS A 250 -9.41 -4.37 7.35
CA HIS A 250 -10.52 -3.87 6.55
C HIS A 250 -10.05 -2.82 5.53
N LYS A 251 -9.17 -1.90 5.94
CA LYS A 251 -8.57 -0.92 5.03
C LYS A 251 -7.78 -1.60 3.90
N PHE A 252 -6.94 -2.57 4.22
CA PHE A 252 -6.19 -3.34 3.21
C PHE A 252 -7.13 -4.03 2.21
N TRP A 253 -8.19 -4.68 2.71
CA TRP A 253 -9.20 -5.30 1.86
C TRP A 253 -9.89 -4.29 0.94
N ALA A 254 -10.25 -3.10 1.45
CA ALA A 254 -10.87 -2.05 0.64
C ALA A 254 -9.90 -1.57 -0.47
N LEU A 255 -8.62 -1.35 -0.15
CA LEU A 255 -7.60 -1.01 -1.14
C LEU A 255 -7.43 -2.10 -2.20
N ARG A 256 -7.56 -3.38 -1.82
CA ARG A 256 -7.52 -4.51 -2.76
C ARG A 256 -8.70 -4.48 -3.74
N GLN A 257 -9.88 -4.07 -3.28
CA GLN A 257 -11.04 -3.86 -4.16
C GLN A 257 -10.81 -2.68 -5.10
N VAL A 258 -10.22 -1.58 -4.62
CA VAL A 258 -9.85 -0.45 -5.48
C VAL A 258 -8.88 -0.90 -6.57
N TRP A 259 -7.81 -1.64 -6.24
CA TRP A 259 -6.89 -2.19 -7.25
C TRP A 259 -7.62 -3.06 -8.29
N LYS A 260 -8.53 -3.94 -7.84
CA LYS A 260 -9.29 -4.85 -8.73
C LYS A 260 -10.18 -4.08 -9.70
N HIS A 261 -10.93 -3.11 -9.19
CA HIS A 261 -11.95 -2.41 -9.96
C HIS A 261 -11.39 -1.25 -10.78
N ALA A 262 -10.25 -0.67 -10.38
CA ALA A 262 -9.53 0.31 -11.21
C ALA A 262 -9.18 -0.32 -12.56
N GLN A 263 -8.62 -1.53 -12.55
CA GLN A 263 -8.30 -2.27 -13.77
C GLN A 263 -9.55 -2.49 -14.65
N ALA A 264 -10.63 -2.99 -14.05
CA ALA A 264 -11.86 -3.25 -14.78
C ALA A 264 -12.49 -1.97 -15.37
N ALA A 265 -12.34 -0.83 -14.69
CA ALA A 265 -12.81 0.46 -15.18
C ALA A 265 -11.95 0.96 -16.35
N ASP A 266 -10.63 0.82 -16.27
CA ASP A 266 -9.71 1.18 -17.36
C ASP A 266 -9.96 0.32 -18.61
N ASP A 267 -10.19 -0.99 -18.44
CA ASP A 267 -10.48 -1.94 -19.51
C ASP A 267 -11.85 -1.71 -20.18
N ALA A 268 -12.81 -1.10 -19.47
CA ALA A 268 -14.15 -0.82 -20.00
C ALA A 268 -14.16 0.34 -21.02
N GLY A 269 -13.05 1.06 -21.17
CA GLY A 269 -12.91 2.18 -22.09
C GLY A 269 -13.43 3.51 -21.53
N PRO A 270 -13.60 4.54 -22.39
CA PRO A 270 -13.89 5.90 -21.93
C PRO A 270 -15.18 6.01 -21.10
N ALA A 271 -15.04 6.43 -19.84
CA ALA A 271 -16.17 6.62 -18.93
C ALA A 271 -17.07 7.81 -19.29
N LEU A 272 -16.54 8.79 -20.03
CA LEU A 272 -17.23 10.02 -20.43
C LEU A 272 -17.41 10.07 -21.94
N ARG A 273 -18.57 10.52 -22.37
CA ARG A 273 -18.87 10.82 -23.79
C ARG A 273 -19.08 12.31 -23.94
N VAL A 274 -18.50 12.88 -24.99
CA VAL A 274 -18.76 14.27 -25.37
C VAL A 274 -20.18 14.35 -25.96
N ILE A 275 -21.01 15.23 -25.41
CA ILE A 275 -22.33 15.54 -25.94
C ILE A 275 -22.26 16.91 -26.60
N GLY A 276 -22.70 17.00 -27.85
CA GLY A 276 -22.80 18.27 -28.58
C GLY A 276 -23.94 19.15 -28.05
N PRO A 277 -23.93 20.46 -28.36
CA PRO A 277 -25.05 21.33 -28.00
C PRO A 277 -26.36 20.82 -28.65
N PRO A 278 -27.53 21.03 -28.01
CA PRO A 278 -28.80 20.66 -28.62
C PRO A 278 -28.96 21.38 -29.98
N PRO A 279 -29.64 20.77 -30.96
CA PRO A 279 -29.90 21.43 -32.23
C PRO A 279 -30.66 22.74 -31.98
N PRO A 280 -30.40 23.80 -32.77
CA PRO A 280 -31.11 25.06 -32.63
C PRO A 280 -32.62 24.80 -32.73
N SER A 281 -33.39 25.35 -31.81
CA SER A 281 -34.85 25.28 -31.83
C SER A 281 -35.34 25.88 -33.14
N VAL A 282 -35.82 25.03 -34.06
CA VAL A 282 -36.54 25.52 -35.23
C VAL A 282 -37.84 26.14 -34.72
N PRO A 283 -38.07 27.46 -34.88
CA PRO A 283 -39.33 28.06 -34.50
C PRO A 283 -40.49 27.38 -35.26
N PRO A 284 -41.69 27.23 -34.65
CA PRO A 284 -42.82 26.50 -35.22
C PRO A 284 -43.48 27.17 -36.44
N ALA A 285 -42.74 27.97 -37.21
CA ALA A 285 -43.20 28.65 -38.42
C ALA A 285 -42.75 27.97 -39.73
N ALA A 286 -42.07 26.83 -39.67
CA ALA A 286 -41.66 26.07 -40.87
C ALA A 286 -42.28 24.66 -40.97
N ALA A 287 -43.19 24.28 -40.07
CA ALA A 287 -43.94 23.02 -40.15
C ALA A 287 -45.24 23.12 -40.97
N GLY A 288 -45.67 24.33 -41.37
CA GLY A 288 -46.83 24.55 -42.24
C GLY A 288 -46.57 24.24 -43.73
N GLY A 289 -45.30 24.20 -44.15
CA GLY A 289 -44.94 23.98 -45.55
C GLY A 289 -45.09 22.53 -46.01
N LEU A 290 -44.81 21.54 -45.14
CA LEU A 290 -44.93 20.12 -45.52
C LEU A 290 -46.36 19.56 -45.41
N GLN A 291 -47.24 20.16 -44.60
CA GLN A 291 -48.66 19.76 -44.55
C GLN A 291 -49.46 20.31 -45.75
N ALA A 292 -49.11 21.48 -46.30
CA ALA A 292 -49.73 22.01 -47.51
C ALA A 292 -49.42 21.16 -48.76
N VAL A 293 -48.20 20.61 -48.87
CA VAL A 293 -47.80 19.74 -50.00
C VAL A 293 -48.45 18.35 -49.90
N ARG A 294 -48.74 17.85 -48.69
CA ARG A 294 -49.44 16.56 -48.49
C ARG A 294 -50.95 16.64 -48.72
N ALA A 295 -51.60 17.75 -48.35
CA ALA A 295 -53.04 17.95 -48.55
C ALA A 295 -53.42 18.21 -50.03
N ALA A 296 -52.50 18.73 -50.85
CA ALA A 296 -52.70 18.87 -52.29
C ALA A 296 -52.44 17.56 -53.07
N ALA A 297 -51.66 16.63 -52.51
CA ALA A 297 -51.27 15.39 -53.20
C ALA A 297 -52.21 14.19 -52.94
N PHE A 298 -52.95 14.19 -51.82
CA PHE A 298 -53.85 13.08 -51.49
C PHE A 298 -55.19 13.62 -50.97
N GLY A 299 -56.18 13.61 -51.87
CA GLY A 299 -57.54 14.03 -51.59
C GLY A 299 -58.17 13.27 -50.42
N SER A 300 -59.10 13.99 -49.78
CA SER A 300 -60.01 13.54 -48.71
C SER A 300 -60.54 12.12 -48.92
N ALA A 301 -60.17 11.20 -48.03
CA ALA A 301 -60.91 9.97 -47.79
C ALA A 301 -61.18 9.83 -46.29
N ALA A 302 -62.47 9.73 -45.94
CA ALA A 302 -62.95 9.57 -44.57
C ALA A 302 -62.51 8.22 -43.97
N PRO A 303 -62.23 8.12 -42.66
CA PRO A 303 -61.83 6.88 -42.04
C PRO A 303 -63.03 5.99 -41.70
N ALA A 304 -62.93 4.71 -42.07
CA ALA A 304 -63.78 3.61 -41.59
C ALA A 304 -63.33 3.16 -40.17
N PRO A 305 -64.21 2.54 -39.36
CA PRO A 305 -64.03 2.40 -37.93
C PRO A 305 -63.06 1.27 -37.55
N ALA A 306 -62.41 1.45 -36.40
CA ALA A 306 -61.52 0.50 -35.75
C ALA A 306 -62.30 -0.48 -34.86
N ASP A 307 -61.75 -1.68 -34.69
CA ASP A 307 -62.04 -2.57 -33.56
C ASP A 307 -60.80 -3.45 -33.24
N PRO A 308 -60.69 -4.01 -32.03
CA PRO A 308 -59.50 -3.88 -31.20
C PRO A 308 -58.86 -5.21 -30.80
N ALA A 309 -57.57 -5.19 -30.46
CA ALA A 309 -56.94 -6.26 -29.68
C ALA A 309 -55.99 -5.67 -28.62
N SER A 310 -56.55 -5.61 -27.41
CA SER A 310 -55.94 -5.43 -26.09
C SER A 310 -55.19 -6.72 -25.64
N PRO A 311 -54.62 -6.85 -24.42
CA PRO A 311 -54.14 -5.85 -23.45
C PRO A 311 -52.79 -6.22 -22.75
N ALA A 312 -52.45 -5.36 -21.79
CA ALA A 312 -51.28 -5.23 -20.91
C ALA A 312 -51.04 -6.29 -19.81
N GLY A 313 -49.83 -6.22 -19.23
CA GLY A 313 -49.52 -6.39 -17.80
C GLY A 313 -48.31 -7.29 -17.48
N PRO A 314 -47.73 -7.27 -16.25
CA PRO A 314 -47.63 -6.19 -15.24
C PRO A 314 -46.23 -6.06 -14.58
N ALA A 315 -46.10 -5.06 -13.68
CA ALA A 315 -44.93 -4.76 -12.84
C ALA A 315 -44.76 -5.70 -11.63
N PRO A 316 -43.55 -5.81 -11.01
CA PRO A 316 -43.37 -6.63 -9.81
C PRO A 316 -43.42 -5.83 -8.49
N THR A 317 -44.17 -6.39 -7.55
CA THR A 317 -44.25 -6.07 -6.11
C THR A 317 -43.21 -6.84 -5.29
N GLY A 318 -42.67 -6.24 -4.23
CA GLY A 318 -41.81 -6.93 -3.24
C GLY A 318 -42.60 -7.74 -2.20
N PRO A 319 -41.89 -8.33 -1.21
CA PRO A 319 -42.36 -8.18 0.18
C PRO A 319 -41.22 -7.99 1.22
N ALA A 320 -41.62 -7.44 2.37
CA ALA A 320 -40.82 -7.13 3.56
C ALA A 320 -40.83 -8.25 4.61
N THR A 321 -39.74 -8.39 5.38
CA THR A 321 -39.67 -8.97 6.75
C THR A 321 -38.44 -8.35 7.46
N LYS A 322 -38.58 -7.51 8.50
CA LYS A 322 -38.72 -7.74 9.97
C LYS A 322 -37.37 -8.07 10.67
N ASP A 323 -36.82 -7.06 11.37
CA ASP A 323 -35.60 -7.12 12.22
C ASP A 323 -35.73 -8.05 13.45
N PRO A 324 -34.61 -8.40 14.12
CA PRO A 324 -34.24 -7.61 15.31
C PRO A 324 -32.73 -7.33 15.50
N ALA A 325 -32.46 -6.22 16.19
CA ALA A 325 -31.17 -5.64 16.56
C ALA A 325 -30.31 -6.51 17.51
N PRO A 326 -28.97 -6.35 17.53
CA PRO A 326 -28.12 -6.91 18.57
C PRO A 326 -27.98 -5.96 19.78
N ALA A 327 -28.15 -6.54 20.97
CA ALA A 327 -28.03 -5.91 22.28
C ALA A 327 -26.58 -5.55 22.65
N ALA A 328 -26.42 -4.41 23.31
CA ALA A 328 -25.20 -3.98 23.98
C ALA A 328 -24.98 -4.78 25.29
N PRO A 329 -23.74 -5.14 25.66
CA PRO A 329 -23.45 -5.62 27.00
C PRO A 329 -23.25 -4.46 27.98
N ALA A 330 -23.86 -4.65 29.15
CA ALA A 330 -23.92 -3.76 30.29
C ALA A 330 -22.56 -3.50 30.96
N SER A 331 -22.46 -2.31 31.56
CA SER A 331 -21.40 -1.90 32.46
C SER A 331 -21.42 -2.72 33.76
N SER A 332 -20.25 -3.24 34.14
CA SER A 332 -19.96 -3.65 35.51
C SER A 332 -19.07 -2.59 36.14
N SER A 333 -19.60 -1.94 37.16
CA SER A 333 -18.96 -1.00 38.08
C SER A 333 -18.16 -1.72 39.17
N GLU A 334 -17.04 -1.09 39.58
CA GLU A 334 -16.34 -1.10 40.89
C GLU A 334 -14.82 -1.39 40.80
N PRO A 335 -13.98 -0.90 41.74
CA PRO A 335 -13.89 0.47 42.25
C PRO A 335 -12.43 1.01 42.17
N ALA A 336 -12.26 2.29 42.48
CA ALA A 336 -10.98 3.00 42.54
C ALA A 336 -10.03 2.44 43.64
N PRO A 337 -8.70 2.51 43.46
CA PRO A 337 -7.79 2.53 44.59
C PRO A 337 -7.60 3.96 45.09
N ALA A 338 -7.66 4.08 46.42
CA ALA A 338 -7.46 5.30 47.19
C ALA A 338 -6.05 5.89 46.99
N ALA A 339 -6.00 7.22 47.07
CA ALA A 339 -4.79 7.93 47.46
C ALA A 339 -4.41 7.57 48.90
N SER A 340 -3.13 7.35 49.12
CA SER A 340 -2.50 7.49 50.43
C SER A 340 -1.29 8.40 50.29
N ASP A 341 -1.42 9.59 50.89
CA ASP A 341 -0.34 10.42 51.38
C ASP A 341 0.46 9.69 52.48
N GLY A 342 1.72 10.11 52.65
CA GLY A 342 2.65 9.73 53.72
C GLY A 342 4.04 9.48 53.14
N ASP A 343 4.86 10.50 52.88
CA ASP A 343 5.65 11.29 53.85
C ASP A 343 6.58 10.43 54.71
N ASP A 344 7.86 10.38 54.32
CA ASP A 344 9.05 10.60 55.17
C ASP A 344 10.30 10.28 54.31
N ARG A 345 11.09 11.28 53.90
CA ARG A 345 12.27 11.82 54.61
C ARG A 345 13.42 10.80 54.80
N VAL A 346 14.59 11.23 54.31
CA VAL A 346 15.93 11.17 54.96
C VAL A 346 17.06 10.54 54.11
N THR A 347 17.98 11.44 53.74
CA THR A 347 19.45 11.34 53.61
C THR A 347 20.17 10.83 52.36
N ALA A 348 21.14 11.69 52.00
CA ALA A 348 22.40 11.52 51.28
C ALA A 348 22.33 11.52 49.75
#